data_AF-A0A522X6J6-F1
#
_entry.id   AF-A0A522X6J6-F1
#
_cell.length_a   1.000
_cell.length_b   1.000
_cell.length_c   1.000
_cell.angle_alpha   90.00
_cell.angle_beta   90.00
_cell.angle_gamma   90.00
#
_symmetry.space_group_name_H-M   'P 1'
#
loop_
_entity.id
_entity.type
_entity.pdbx_description
1 polymer ?
#
loop_
_entity_poly.entity_id
_entity_poly.type
_entity_poly.pdbx_seq_one_letter_code
_entity_poly.pdbx_strand_id
1 'polypeptide(L)'
;MSVRPTEIKLHQQSRLLEIAFSDEVCYQLPYEFLRVYSPSAEVIGHGRGQETLQTGKKNVAVLEVLPVGTYAMKIVFDDGHDSGLYTWEYLYDLGKDQTALWQDYLGRLTAAGASREPQDDSDTCSHGSHGCSHGSSGCGG
;
A
#
# COMPACT_ATOMS: atom_id res chain seq x y z
N MET A 1 20.99 17.69 4.01
CA MET A 1 19.94 18.64 4.43
C MET A 1 19.27 18.07 5.67
N SER A 2 18.88 18.86 6.67
CA SER A 2 18.19 18.31 7.85
C SER A 2 16.68 18.33 7.60
N VAL A 3 16.13 17.26 7.03
CA VAL A 3 14.68 17.10 6.91
C VAL A 3 14.13 16.68 8.27
N ARG A 4 13.29 17.52 8.85
CA ARG A 4 12.64 17.27 10.14
C ARG A 4 11.14 17.43 9.98
N PRO A 5 10.34 16.47 10.49
CA PRO A 5 8.90 16.67 10.53
C PRO A 5 8.58 17.80 11.50
N THR A 6 7.70 18.70 11.08
CA THR A 6 7.08 19.72 11.93
C THR A 6 5.76 19.21 12.50
N GLU A 7 5.02 18.43 11.72
CA GLU A 7 3.72 17.90 12.13
C GLU A 7 3.50 16.51 11.52
N ILE A 8 2.87 15.62 12.28
CA ILE A 8 2.54 14.26 11.85
C ILE A 8 1.09 14.02 12.21
N LYS A 9 0.25 13.73 11.21
CA LYS A 9 -1.17 13.45 11.36
C LYS A 9 -1.51 12.06 10.82
N LEU A 10 -2.28 11.34 11.62
CA LEU A 10 -2.78 10.01 11.27
C LEU A 10 -4.26 10.10 10.91
N HIS A 11 -4.58 9.90 9.63
CA HIS A 11 -5.95 9.81 9.18
C HIS A 11 -6.41 8.36 9.19
N GLN A 12 -6.88 7.88 10.35
CA GLN A 12 -7.33 6.49 10.51
C GLN A 12 -8.51 6.12 9.59
N GLN A 13 -9.47 7.04 9.39
CA GLN A 13 -10.62 6.81 8.49
C GLN A 13 -10.19 6.68 7.03
N SER A 14 -9.29 7.56 6.57
CA SER A 14 -8.80 7.57 5.19
C SER A 14 -7.61 6.63 4.95
N ARG A 15 -7.02 6.07 6.02
CA ARG A 15 -5.79 5.27 6.02
C ARG A 15 -4.60 5.98 5.36
N LEU A 16 -4.42 7.25 5.72
CA LEU A 16 -3.35 8.12 5.22
C LEU A 16 -2.49 8.63 6.39
N LEU A 17 -1.17 8.62 6.20
CA LEU A 17 -0.22 9.33 7.04
C LEU A 17 0.08 10.66 6.36
N GLU A 18 -0.22 11.76 7.04
CA GLU A 18 0.18 13.09 6.60
C GLU A 18 1.39 13.53 7.43
N ILE A 19 2.48 13.87 6.75
CA ILE A 19 3.71 14.35 7.37
C ILE A 19 4.08 15.71 6.77
N ALA A 20 4.11 16.72 7.62
CA ALA A 20 4.58 18.05 7.27
C ALA A 20 6.06 18.15 7.67
N PHE A 21 6.88 18.63 6.76
CA PHE A 21 8.31 18.88 6.99
C PHE A 21 8.57 20.37 7.25
N SER A 22 9.73 20.68 7.82
CA SER A 22 10.17 22.06 8.06
C SER A 22 10.36 22.89 6.78
N ASP A 23 10.35 22.25 5.61
CA ASP A 23 10.47 22.88 4.29
C ASP A 23 9.13 23.39 3.74
N GLU A 24 8.08 23.46 4.58
CA GLU A 24 6.69 23.79 4.19
C GLU A 24 6.07 22.77 3.22
N VAL A 25 6.72 21.62 3.04
CA VAL A 25 6.21 20.52 2.22
C VAL A 25 5.43 19.54 3.08
N CYS A 26 4.23 19.17 2.61
CA CYS A 26 3.40 18.15 3.21
C CYS A 26 3.28 16.97 2.25
N TYR A 27 3.53 15.77 2.76
CA TYR A 27 3.35 14.52 2.02
C TYR A 27 2.25 13.69 2.63
N GLN A 28 1.39 13.14 1.78
CA GLN A 28 0.31 12.24 2.17
C GLN A 28 0.65 10.83 1.66
N LEU A 29 1.01 9.95 2.60
CA LEU A 29 1.48 8.60 2.34
C LEU A 29 0.39 7.60 2.75
N PRO A 30 -0.14 6.79 1.82
CA PRO A 30 -1.07 5.72 2.18
C PRO A 30 -0.43 4.70 3.10
N TYR A 31 -1.20 4.15 4.04
CA TYR A 31 -0.70 3.10 4.93
C TYR A 31 -0.27 1.84 4.16
N GLU A 32 -0.94 1.51 3.05
CA GLU A 32 -0.53 0.42 2.16
C GLU A 32 0.87 0.68 1.59
N PHE A 33 1.15 1.91 1.18
CA PHE A 33 2.41 2.30 0.57
C PHE A 33 3.54 2.22 1.59
N LEU A 34 3.32 2.75 2.79
CA LEU A 34 4.28 2.66 3.89
C LEU A 34 4.58 1.21 4.25
N ARG A 35 3.58 0.32 4.26
CA ARG A 35 3.75 -1.09 4.60
C ARG A 35 4.52 -1.87 3.54
N VAL A 36 4.24 -1.61 2.26
CA VAL A 36 4.93 -2.20 1.10
C VAL A 36 6.40 -1.77 1.08
N TYR A 37 6.65 -0.47 1.29
CA TYR A 37 7.99 0.12 1.35
C TYR A 37 8.55 0.20 2.78
N SER A 38 8.14 -0.71 3.67
CA SER A 38 8.65 -0.74 5.04
C SER A 38 10.04 -1.38 5.09
N PRO A 39 11.09 -0.65 5.50
CA PRO A 39 12.39 -1.23 5.74
C PRO A 39 12.30 -2.04 7.03
N SER A 40 11.99 -3.33 6.92
CA SER A 40 12.05 -4.25 8.06
C SER A 40 13.49 -4.22 8.57
N ALA A 41 13.69 -3.80 9.83
CA ALA A 41 15.00 -3.57 10.44
C ALA A 41 15.95 -4.81 10.42
N GLU A 42 15.43 -5.98 10.03
CA GLU A 42 16.17 -7.24 9.87
C GLU A 42 16.82 -7.40 8.48
N VAL A 43 16.51 -6.53 7.50
CA VAL A 43 16.99 -6.64 6.10
C VAL A 43 18.00 -5.55 5.76
N ILE A 44 18.98 -5.33 6.64
CA ILE A 44 20.18 -4.54 6.29
C ILE A 44 21.19 -5.40 5.48
N GLY A 45 20.91 -6.70 5.30
CA GLY A 45 21.85 -7.68 4.74
C GLY A 45 21.55 -8.29 3.37
N HIS A 46 20.36 -8.14 2.77
CA HIS A 46 20.06 -8.81 1.48
C HIS A 46 19.56 -7.83 0.41
N GLY A 47 20.15 -7.95 -0.78
CA GLY A 47 20.13 -6.95 -1.85
C GLY A 47 18.75 -6.59 -2.40
N ARG A 48 18.75 -5.43 -3.09
CA ARG A 48 17.65 -4.87 -3.88
C ARG A 48 16.90 -5.98 -4.63
N GLY A 49 15.64 -6.24 -4.27
CA GLY A 49 14.76 -7.13 -5.03
C GLY A 49 13.96 -8.17 -4.23
N GLN A 50 14.27 -8.43 -2.96
CA GLN A 50 13.49 -9.33 -2.09
C GLN A 50 12.54 -8.61 -1.12
N GLU A 51 11.95 -7.51 -1.56
CA GLU A 51 10.76 -6.97 -0.90
C GLU A 51 9.62 -7.96 -1.16
N THR A 52 9.18 -8.69 -0.14
CA THR A 52 8.00 -9.53 -0.26
C THR A 52 6.83 -8.64 -0.66
N LEU A 53 6.35 -8.79 -1.90
CA LEU A 53 5.22 -8.03 -2.43
C LEU A 53 4.02 -8.20 -1.50
N GLN A 54 3.74 -7.17 -0.70
CA GLN A 54 2.63 -7.19 0.24
C GLN A 54 1.34 -6.88 -0.53
N THR A 55 0.57 -7.90 -0.88
CA THR A 55 -0.72 -7.78 -1.58
C THR A 55 -1.89 -8.00 -0.63
N GLY A 56 -3.08 -7.49 -1.00
CA GLY A 56 -4.28 -7.62 -0.15
C GLY A 56 -4.25 -6.84 1.17
N LYS A 57 -3.25 -5.96 1.38
CA LYS A 57 -3.10 -5.15 2.60
C LYS A 57 -3.73 -3.75 2.50
N LYS A 58 -4.66 -3.50 1.57
CA LYS A 58 -5.41 -2.22 1.44
C LYS A 58 -6.07 -1.75 2.75
N ASN A 59 -6.41 -2.70 3.63
CA ASN A 59 -7.04 -2.43 4.92
C ASN A 59 -6.04 -2.31 6.08
N VAL A 60 -4.73 -2.29 5.82
CA VAL A 60 -3.74 -2.12 6.88
C VAL A 60 -3.94 -0.75 7.55
N ALA A 61 -4.03 -0.77 8.88
CA ALA A 61 -4.13 0.42 9.70
C ALA A 61 -2.81 0.66 10.43
N VAL A 62 -2.43 1.93 10.57
CA VAL A 62 -1.40 2.34 11.52
C VAL A 62 -2.09 2.53 12.87
N LEU A 63 -1.66 1.75 13.85
CA LEU A 63 -2.14 1.85 15.24
C LEU A 63 -1.52 3.05 15.93
N GLU A 64 -0.20 3.19 15.82
CA GLU A 64 0.55 4.22 16.53
C GLU A 64 1.84 4.58 15.78
N VAL A 65 2.29 5.82 15.99
CA VAL A 65 3.60 6.29 15.54
C VAL A 65 4.40 6.81 16.72
N LEU A 66 5.59 6.26 16.88
CA LEU A 66 6.48 6.54 18.01
C LEU A 66 7.76 7.18 17.48
N PRO A 67 8.05 8.45 17.80
CA PRO A 67 9.32 9.06 17.41
C PRO A 67 10.48 8.33 18.11
N VAL A 68 11.50 7.94 17.35
CA VAL A 68 12.70 7.26 17.87
C VAL A 68 13.88 8.21 17.75
N GLY A 69 14.25 8.82 18.88
CA GLY A 69 15.30 9.81 18.94
C GLY A 69 14.96 11.07 18.14
N THR A 70 15.90 11.53 17.32
CA THR A 70 15.76 12.76 16.51
C THR A 70 15.92 12.54 15.02
N TYR A 71 16.06 11.28 14.58
CA TYR A 71 16.36 10.94 13.18
C TYR A 71 15.35 9.99 12.53
N ALA A 72 14.47 9.36 13.31
CA ALA A 72 13.51 8.37 12.81
C ALA A 72 12.22 8.32 13.64
N MET A 73 11.23 7.62 13.09
CA MET A 73 10.01 7.18 13.78
C MET A 73 9.79 5.69 13.57
N LYS A 74 9.27 5.04 14.59
CA LYS A 74 8.73 3.69 14.55
C LYS A 74 7.24 3.78 14.22
N ILE A 75 6.77 2.99 13.26
CA ILE A 75 5.35 2.91 12.89
C ILE A 75 4.83 1.53 13.27
N VAL A 76 3.75 1.50 14.04
CA VAL A 76 3.09 0.27 14.48
C VAL A 76 1.86 0.03 13.61
N PHE A 77 1.84 -1.09 12.90
CA PHE A 77 0.73 -1.51 12.06
C PHE A 77 -0.14 -2.56 12.77
N ASP A 78 -1.43 -2.56 12.46
CA ASP A 78 -2.43 -3.49 13.03
C ASP A 78 -2.21 -4.94 12.60
N ASP A 79 -1.50 -5.17 11.49
CA ASP A 79 -1.16 -6.50 10.98
C ASP A 79 -0.13 -7.29 11.84
N GLY A 80 0.17 -6.79 13.04
CA GLY A 80 1.21 -7.34 13.92
C GLY A 80 2.63 -6.92 13.54
N HIS A 81 2.79 -5.96 12.63
CA HIS A 81 4.09 -5.42 12.25
C HIS A 81 4.38 -4.14 13.04
N ASP A 82 5.21 -4.23 14.08
CA ASP A 82 5.62 -3.06 14.87
C ASP A 82 7.08 -2.64 14.60
N SER A 83 7.90 -3.45 13.95
CA SER A 83 9.36 -3.21 13.85
C SER A 83 9.80 -2.26 12.72
N GLY A 84 8.87 -1.56 12.06
CA GLY A 84 9.18 -0.64 10.96
C GLY A 84 9.81 0.67 11.46
N LEU A 85 11.11 0.86 11.21
CA LEU A 85 11.84 2.10 11.55
C LEU A 85 12.03 2.96 10.29
N TYR A 86 11.43 4.14 10.30
CA TYR A 86 11.45 5.07 9.18
C TYR A 86 12.27 6.30 9.54
N THR A 87 13.38 6.52 8.85
CA THR A 87 14.16 7.75 9.03
C THR A 87 13.47 8.93 8.36
N TRP A 88 13.71 10.15 8.84
CA TRP A 88 13.12 11.35 8.24
C TRP A 88 13.53 11.53 6.78
N GLU A 89 14.79 11.22 6.44
CA GLU A 89 15.29 11.25 5.07
C GLU A 89 14.57 10.24 4.19
N TYR A 90 14.30 9.03 4.71
CA TYR A 90 13.60 8.00 3.96
C TYR A 90 12.12 8.36 3.72
N LEU A 91 11.42 8.91 4.71
CA LEU A 91 10.05 9.39 4.53
C LEU A 91 9.95 10.54 3.52
N TYR A 92 10.94 11.42 3.53
CA TYR A 92 11.04 12.51 2.58
C TYR A 92 11.25 12.00 1.14
N ASP A 93 12.16 11.05 0.96
CA ASP A 93 12.43 10.41 -0.34
C ASP A 93 11.20 9.64 -0.84
N LEU A 94 10.54 8.87 0.04
CA LEU A 94 9.28 8.18 -0.25
C LEU A 94 8.17 9.13 -0.71
N GLY A 95 8.04 10.30 -0.08
CA GLY A 95 7.07 11.32 -0.48
C GLY A 95 7.41 11.97 -1.81
N LYS A 96 8.69 12.26 -2.04
CA LYS A 96 9.19 12.89 -3.26
C LYS A 96 9.09 11.97 -4.48
N ASP A 97 9.51 10.72 -4.33
CA ASP A 97 9.53 9.70 -5.38
C ASP A 97 8.29 8.82 -5.37
N GLN A 98 7.26 9.20 -4.59
CA GLN A 98 5.99 8.47 -4.43
C GLN A 98 5.41 8.04 -5.77
N THR A 99 5.32 8.96 -6.74
CA THR A 99 4.74 8.68 -8.06
C THR A 99 5.51 7.60 -8.82
N ALA A 100 6.85 7.68 -8.80
CA ALA A 100 7.71 6.74 -9.51
C ALA A 100 7.69 5.35 -8.85
N LEU A 101 7.82 5.32 -7.52
CA LEU A 101 7.71 4.09 -6.73
C LEU A 101 6.34 3.44 -6.90
N TRP A 102 5.27 4.23 -6.85
CA TRP A 102 3.91 3.73 -7.04
C TRP A 102 3.71 3.09 -8.42
N GLN A 103 4.24 3.68 -9.49
CA GLN A 103 4.20 3.06 -10.81
C GLN A 103 4.97 1.75 -10.86
N ASP A 104 6.16 1.68 -10.26
CA ASP A 104 6.93 0.44 -10.16
C ASP A 104 6.15 -0.66 -9.41
N TYR A 105 5.53 -0.31 -8.28
CA TYR A 105 4.68 -1.21 -7.51
C TYR A 105 3.50 -1.75 -8.33
N LEU A 106 2.79 -0.89 -9.08
CA LEU A 106 1.71 -1.31 -9.98
C LEU A 106 2.21 -2.27 -11.08
N GLY A 107 3.41 -2.03 -11.60
CA GLY A 107 4.08 -2.93 -12.55
C GLY A 107 4.35 -4.30 -11.94
N ARG A 108 4.87 -4.34 -10.71
CA ARG A 108 5.14 -5.59 -9.97
C ARG A 108 3.86 -6.34 -9.62
N LEU A 109 2.80 -5.65 -9.22
CA LEU A 109 1.47 -6.25 -9.01
C LEU A 109 0.94 -6.92 -10.28
N THR A 110 1.03 -6.21 -11.41
CA THR A 110 0.57 -6.72 -12.71
C THR A 110 1.40 -7.94 -13.14
N ALA A 111 2.73 -7.88 -12.99
CA ALA A 111 3.63 -8.98 -13.33
C ALA A 111 3.41 -10.22 -12.43
N ALA A 112 3.06 -10.00 -11.16
CA ALA A 112 2.73 -11.07 -10.22
C ALA A 112 1.28 -11.58 -10.35
N GLY A 113 0.44 -10.92 -11.16
CA GLY A 113 -0.99 -11.22 -11.24
C GLY A 113 -1.74 -11.01 -9.92
N ALA A 114 -1.23 -10.14 -9.04
CA ALA A 114 -1.76 -9.93 -7.70
C ALA A 114 -2.56 -8.61 -7.61
N SER A 115 -3.56 -8.58 -6.75
CA SER A 115 -4.43 -7.41 -6.57
C SER A 115 -4.12 -6.65 -5.27
N ARG A 116 -4.24 -5.32 -5.34
CA ARG A 116 -4.18 -4.42 -4.17
C ARG A 116 -5.33 -4.66 -3.20
N GLU A 117 -6.50 -4.99 -3.75
CA GLU A 117 -7.72 -5.23 -2.99
C GLU A 117 -7.66 -6.62 -2.38
N PRO A 118 -8.06 -6.81 -1.10
CA PRO A 118 -8.37 -8.15 -0.65
C PRO A 118 -9.41 -8.72 -1.62
N GLN A 119 -9.24 -9.97 -2.02
CA GLN A 119 -10.13 -10.66 -2.94
C GLN A 119 -11.51 -10.78 -2.26
N ASP A 120 -12.31 -9.72 -2.39
CA ASP A 120 -13.72 -9.75 -2.12
C ASP A 120 -14.31 -10.47 -3.33
N ASP A 121 -14.68 -11.72 -3.12
CA ASP A 121 -15.34 -12.60 -4.09
C ASP A 121 -16.74 -12.04 -4.39
N SER A 122 -16.77 -10.87 -5.00
CA SER A 122 -17.97 -10.06 -5.25
C SER A 122 -17.94 -9.49 -6.67
N ASP A 123 -17.44 -10.25 -7.65
CA ASP A 123 -17.95 -10.18 -9.03
C ASP A 123 -17.55 -11.43 -9.83
N THR A 124 -17.89 -12.62 -9.32
CA THR A 124 -18.02 -13.78 -10.21
C THR A 124 -19.46 -13.86 -10.69
N CYS A 125 -19.90 -12.92 -11.53
CA CYS A 125 -20.80 -13.21 -12.65
C CYS A 125 -21.16 -11.91 -13.40
N SER A 126 -20.47 -11.60 -14.50
CA SER A 126 -21.08 -10.96 -15.68
C SER A 126 -20.13 -10.88 -16.87
N HIS A 127 -19.51 -11.99 -17.30
CA HIS A 127 -19.07 -12.08 -18.71
C HIS A 127 -19.04 -13.52 -19.24
N GLY A 128 -19.88 -13.77 -20.26
CA GLY A 128 -19.87 -14.95 -21.13
C GLY A 128 -21.06 -15.88 -20.90
N SER A 129 -21.80 -16.39 -21.88
CA SER A 129 -21.62 -16.44 -23.33
C SER A 129 -22.90 -17.00 -23.96
N HIS A 130 -23.19 -16.58 -25.19
CA HIS A 130 -23.67 -17.43 -26.30
C HIS A 130 -24.61 -18.62 -25.99
N GLY A 131 -25.87 -18.48 -26.38
CA GLY A 131 -26.79 -19.59 -26.62
C GLY A 131 -27.58 -19.36 -27.90
N CYS A 132 -27.00 -19.73 -29.04
CA CYS A 132 -27.70 -19.92 -30.30
C CYS A 132 -28.09 -21.40 -30.46
N SER A 133 -29.40 -21.71 -30.52
CA SER A 133 -29.96 -22.98 -31.02
C SER A 133 -31.50 -22.93 -30.94
N HIS A 134 -32.21 -22.77 -32.07
CA HIS A 134 -32.83 -23.83 -32.88
C HIS A 134 -34.14 -24.43 -32.31
N GLY A 135 -35.22 -24.28 -33.09
CA GLY A 135 -36.11 -25.39 -33.44
C GLY A 135 -37.31 -25.72 -32.53
N SER A 136 -38.51 -25.38 -33.04
CA SER A 136 -39.72 -26.23 -33.11
C SER A 136 -40.20 -27.03 -31.89
N SER A 137 -41.45 -26.80 -31.46
CA SER A 137 -42.52 -27.84 -31.45
C SER A 137 -43.82 -27.36 -30.77
N GLY A 138 -44.92 -27.37 -31.55
CA GLY A 138 -46.27 -27.85 -31.20
C GLY A 138 -47.10 -27.20 -30.08
N CYS A 139 -48.27 -26.67 -30.44
CA CYS A 139 -49.51 -27.05 -29.77
C CYS A 139 -50.69 -26.91 -30.74
N GLY A 140 -51.17 -28.05 -31.24
CA GLY A 140 -52.47 -28.20 -31.87
C GLY A 140 -53.33 -29.05 -30.94
N GLY A 141 -54.60 -28.67 -30.83
CA GLY A 141 -55.67 -29.35 -30.11
C GLY A 141 -56.96 -28.58 -30.32
#